data_AF-A0A420ENN4-F1
#
_entry.id   AF-A0A420ENN4-F1
#
_cell.length_a   1.000
_cell.length_b   1.000
_cell.length_c   1.000
_cell.angle_alpha   90.00
_cell.angle_beta   90.00
_cell.angle_gamma   90.00
#
_symmetry.space_group_name_H-M   'P 1'
#
loop_
_entity.id
_entity.type
_entity.pdbx_description
1 polymer ?
#
loop_
_entity_poly.entity_id
_entity_poly.type
_entity_poly.pdbx_seq_one_letter_code
_entity_poly.pdbx_strand_id
1 'polypeptide(L)'
;MNWIDSTVGEYSPFVYGKGLPKTKRQVGEHPVFGSNGCIDYHNDFFIDGPGLIIGRKGSVGAVHLSEVSFWPIDTAFYVKKETLGELRFTYYLLRSLGLEKMNSDSAVPGLNRDNAHALSIRIPGTESEREALGNKLALLDHKIGLNNKTNQTLEQMAQAIFKSWFVDFDPVKAKMNGQHPEGMDAVTASLFPEKLVESELGLIPEGWEVKPFKKVIDKYVDNRGKTPPIVENGIPLVEVKHLPESSAFPKLNTDKRVTEETFNTWFRVHVEPKDVLISTVGTIGRTSFVKNTNFGIAQNVLGLRFGKIVEPEYMFYTIKAHRFQHDMDARLVTTVQSSIKRKDLDTIDILVPPSNVQKEFCKLVGSLLDGQYSKNAENIDLASLRDTLLPKLLSGEIELNDEGKILDTLADNLLNAIGFEPEHDDKYSDLSQYLNESSSANRDIACFMSTKGPYGSEGGTFVRLPKAIKALNKLTSIDGGYNELAGNAAVGVILDGSSFIVNNVIPLGLLNKVCQGIFGTKIAIEPRDCVLLTSIHYAKSSTIDEILLSQRRNFEHLNLKTMDEQEVGERLQYLESLGLVKLDGANVYLLDTIVQH
;
A
#
# COMPACT_ATOMS: atom_id res chain seq x y z
N MET A 1 -25.52 20.82 4.94
CA MET A 1 -25.12 20.67 6.37
C MET A 1 -25.30 21.99 7.10
N ASN A 2 -25.87 21.95 8.30
CA ASN A 2 -25.96 23.15 9.16
C ASN A 2 -24.75 23.21 10.09
N TRP A 3 -24.01 24.32 10.04
CA TRP A 3 -22.83 24.54 10.88
C TRP A 3 -23.16 25.40 12.09
N ILE A 4 -22.63 25.04 13.25
CA ILE A 4 -22.76 25.79 14.51
C ILE A 4 -21.40 26.29 14.98
N ASP A 5 -21.38 27.50 15.54
CA ASP A 5 -20.21 28.06 16.20
C ASP A 5 -20.15 27.57 17.65
N SER A 6 -18.96 27.23 18.12
CA SER A 6 -18.70 26.79 19.49
C SER A 6 -17.24 27.07 19.87
N THR A 7 -16.83 26.60 21.04
CA THR A 7 -15.44 26.59 21.47
C THR A 7 -14.97 25.15 21.70
N VAL A 8 -13.64 24.93 21.67
CA VAL A 8 -13.08 23.61 22.00
C VAL A 8 -13.50 23.17 23.39
N GLY A 9 -13.55 24.09 24.37
CA GLY A 9 -13.92 23.76 25.75
C GLY A 9 -15.36 23.27 25.90
N GLU A 10 -16.29 23.85 25.14
CA GLU A 10 -17.70 23.44 25.12
C GLU A 10 -17.91 22.12 24.37
N TYR A 11 -17.29 21.97 23.20
CA TYR A 11 -17.50 20.81 22.34
C TYR A 11 -16.68 19.56 22.75
N SER A 12 -15.46 19.78 23.24
CA SER A 12 -14.45 18.75 23.47
C SER A 12 -13.62 19.07 24.72
N PRO A 13 -14.22 19.01 25.93
CA PRO A 13 -13.54 19.36 27.16
C PRO A 13 -12.38 18.38 27.45
N PHE A 14 -11.21 18.95 27.75
CA PHE A 14 -9.99 18.19 28.00
C PHE A 14 -9.90 17.78 29.48
N VAL A 15 -9.74 16.48 29.72
CA VAL A 15 -9.64 15.90 31.07
C VAL A 15 -8.20 15.46 31.34
N TYR A 16 -7.71 15.62 32.57
CA TYR A 16 -6.35 15.23 32.93
C TYR A 16 -6.18 13.72 32.97
N GLY A 17 -5.09 13.22 32.38
CA GLY A 17 -4.64 11.84 32.58
C GLY A 17 -4.20 11.56 34.02
N LYS A 18 -4.03 10.27 34.33
CA LYS A 18 -3.69 9.78 35.67
C LYS A 18 -2.27 9.21 35.69
N GLY A 19 -1.43 9.71 36.60
CA GLY A 19 -0.04 9.29 36.69
C GLY A 19 0.13 7.78 36.87
N LEU A 20 0.93 7.17 35.98
CA LEU A 20 1.35 5.76 36.05
C LEU A 20 2.86 5.66 35.77
N PRO A 21 3.70 5.80 36.81
CA PRO A 21 5.15 5.71 36.69
C PRO A 21 5.61 4.36 36.11
N LYS A 22 6.69 4.35 35.33
CA LYS A 22 7.22 3.15 34.68
C LYS A 22 7.46 1.99 35.66
N THR A 23 7.90 2.28 36.88
CA THR A 23 8.13 1.28 37.94
C THR A 23 6.88 0.58 38.45
N LYS A 24 5.68 1.13 38.18
CA LYS A 24 4.39 0.53 38.56
C LYS A 24 3.70 -0.19 37.40
N ARG A 25 4.25 -0.07 36.18
CA ARG A 25 3.69 -0.72 35.01
C ARG A 25 4.02 -2.20 35.05
N GLN A 26 3.02 -3.00 34.76
CA GLN A 26 3.10 -4.46 34.63
C GLN A 26 2.80 -4.83 33.18
N VAL A 27 3.43 -5.88 32.69
CA VAL A 27 3.21 -6.39 31.32
C VAL A 27 1.73 -6.66 31.09
N GLY A 28 1.18 -6.15 30.00
CA GLY A 28 -0.20 -6.35 29.59
C GLY A 28 -0.46 -5.76 28.21
N GLU A 29 -1.73 -5.66 27.83
CA GLU A 29 -2.16 -5.33 26.47
C GLU A 29 -2.71 -3.90 26.31
N HIS A 30 -2.99 -3.20 27.42
CA HIS A 30 -3.57 -1.87 27.37
C HIS A 30 -2.48 -0.81 27.14
N PRO A 31 -2.58 0.00 26.08
CA PRO A 31 -1.59 1.01 25.79
C PRO A 31 -1.58 2.13 26.84
N VAL A 32 -0.38 2.51 27.27
CA VAL A 32 -0.13 3.65 28.14
C VAL A 32 0.33 4.81 27.28
N PHE A 33 -0.39 5.93 27.34
CA PHE A 33 -0.14 7.11 26.52
C PHE A 33 0.44 8.25 27.33
N GLY A 34 1.51 8.86 26.82
CA GLY A 34 2.02 10.16 27.27
C GLY A 34 1.80 11.24 26.21
N SER A 35 2.47 12.39 26.37
CA SER A 35 2.38 13.48 25.37
C SER A 35 2.84 13.09 23.96
N ASN A 36 3.71 12.09 23.83
CA ASN A 36 4.31 11.70 22.55
C ASN A 36 3.62 10.48 21.92
N GLY A 37 2.43 10.11 22.41
CA GLY A 37 1.71 8.92 21.98
C GLY A 37 1.87 7.74 22.93
N CYS A 38 1.72 6.52 22.39
CA CYS A 38 1.88 5.28 23.17
C CYS A 38 3.35 5.12 23.59
N ILE A 39 3.58 5.06 24.90
CA ILE A 39 4.92 5.00 25.51
C ILE A 39 5.23 3.64 26.15
N ASP A 40 4.21 2.82 26.40
CA ASP A 40 4.33 1.53 27.08
C ASP A 40 3.00 0.75 27.03
N TYR A 41 2.96 -0.42 27.65
CA TYR A 41 1.73 -1.17 27.90
C TYR A 41 1.54 -1.51 29.39
N HIS A 42 0.28 -1.71 29.78
CA HIS A 42 -0.13 -2.10 31.13
C HIS A 42 -1.20 -3.19 31.10
N ASN A 43 -1.34 -3.95 32.19
CA ASN A 43 -2.39 -4.96 32.34
C ASN A 43 -3.73 -4.38 32.80
N ASP A 44 -3.81 -3.08 33.06
CA ASP A 44 -5.03 -2.37 33.45
C ASP A 44 -5.16 -1.08 32.63
N PHE A 45 -6.39 -0.57 32.52
CA PHE A 45 -6.70 0.67 31.81
C PHE A 45 -7.32 1.69 32.77
N PHE A 46 -7.13 2.98 32.47
CA PHE A 46 -7.82 4.05 33.20
C PHE A 46 -9.07 4.52 32.46
N ILE A 47 -9.03 4.47 31.13
CA ILE A 47 -10.11 4.87 30.26
C ILE A 47 -10.63 3.62 29.56
N ASP A 48 -11.91 3.32 29.78
CA ASP A 48 -12.62 2.27 29.08
C ASP A 48 -13.10 2.74 27.71
N GLY A 49 -12.81 1.96 26.68
CA GLY A 49 -13.14 2.24 25.28
C GLY A 49 -12.21 3.24 24.59
N PRO A 50 -12.56 3.63 23.36
CA PRO A 50 -11.75 4.54 22.55
C PRO A 50 -11.73 5.95 23.14
N GLY A 51 -10.67 6.69 22.83
CA GLY A 51 -10.51 8.07 23.28
C GLY A 51 -9.37 8.79 22.58
N LEU A 52 -9.38 10.12 22.69
CA LEU A 52 -8.25 10.95 22.23
C LEU A 52 -7.31 11.22 23.37
N ILE A 53 -6.05 11.40 23.01
CA ILE A 53 -4.98 11.83 23.91
C ILE A 53 -4.37 13.10 23.33
N ILE A 54 -4.25 14.14 24.15
CA ILE A 54 -3.67 15.42 23.75
C ILE A 54 -2.44 15.70 24.62
N GLY A 55 -1.30 15.95 23.99
CA GLY A 55 -0.05 16.21 24.68
C GLY A 55 -0.09 17.50 25.49
N ARG A 56 0.14 17.38 26.81
CA ARG A 56 0.16 18.52 27.75
C ARG A 56 1.57 18.99 28.07
N LYS A 57 2.55 18.10 28.20
CA LYS A 57 3.93 18.39 28.63
C LYS A 57 4.94 17.55 27.84
N GLY A 58 5.88 18.19 27.16
CA GLY A 58 6.80 17.50 26.24
C GLY A 58 6.41 17.78 24.79
N SER A 59 5.81 16.82 24.08
CA SER A 59 5.16 17.09 22.79
C SER A 59 3.81 17.77 22.99
N VAL A 60 3.87 19.06 23.26
CA VAL A 60 2.73 19.94 23.44
C VAL A 60 1.80 19.85 22.23
N GLY A 61 0.50 19.70 22.46
CA GLY A 61 -0.54 19.77 21.43
C GLY A 61 -0.65 18.56 20.51
N ALA A 62 0.25 17.57 20.59
CA ALA A 62 0.15 16.36 19.79
C ALA A 62 -1.16 15.60 20.10
N VAL A 63 -1.93 15.28 19.06
CA VAL A 63 -3.21 14.57 19.19
C VAL A 63 -3.06 13.13 18.72
N HIS A 64 -3.46 12.19 19.56
CA HIS A 64 -3.46 10.75 19.28
C HIS A 64 -4.86 10.16 19.47
N LEU A 65 -5.17 9.11 18.73
CA LEU A 65 -6.39 8.32 18.86
C LEU A 65 -6.03 6.93 19.38
N SER A 66 -6.72 6.48 20.43
CA SER A 66 -6.76 5.08 20.83
C SER A 66 -8.13 4.51 20.45
N GLU A 67 -8.15 3.43 19.68
CA GLU A 67 -9.39 2.69 19.35
C GLU A 67 -9.75 1.64 20.41
N VAL A 68 -8.87 1.43 21.40
CA VAL A 68 -9.04 0.47 22.51
C VAL A 68 -8.90 1.16 23.87
N SER A 69 -9.34 0.48 24.94
CA SER A 69 -9.16 0.95 26.33
C SER A 69 -7.68 1.20 26.64
N PHE A 70 -7.40 2.32 27.31
CA PHE A 70 -6.04 2.86 27.42
C PHE A 70 -5.79 3.60 28.73
N TRP A 71 -4.52 3.94 28.99
CA TRP A 71 -4.11 4.71 30.17
C TRP A 71 -3.38 5.99 29.78
N PRO A 72 -4.04 7.17 29.75
CA PRO A 72 -3.35 8.45 29.58
C PRO A 72 -2.67 8.85 30.89
N ILE A 73 -1.35 9.07 30.87
CA ILE A 73 -0.61 9.54 32.05
C ILE A 73 -0.76 11.05 32.27
N ASP A 74 -0.32 11.53 33.42
CA ASP A 74 -0.45 12.93 33.88
C ASP A 74 0.25 13.98 33.00
N THR A 75 1.07 13.54 32.03
CA THR A 75 1.65 14.39 30.99
C THR A 75 0.71 14.62 29.81
N ALA A 76 -0.48 14.02 29.76
CA ALA A 76 -1.45 14.19 28.68
C ALA A 76 -2.85 14.54 29.22
N PHE A 77 -3.65 15.12 28.33
CA PHE A 77 -5.10 15.18 28.47
C PHE A 77 -5.74 14.01 27.72
N TYR A 78 -7.00 13.72 28.02
CA TYR A 78 -7.83 12.85 27.20
C TYR A 78 -9.21 13.45 26.94
N VAL A 79 -9.85 12.95 25.88
CA VAL A 79 -11.24 13.27 25.49
C VAL A 79 -11.95 11.97 25.18
N LYS A 80 -13.23 11.87 25.57
CA LYS A 80 -14.16 10.81 25.17
C LYS A 80 -15.31 11.40 24.36
N LYS A 81 -15.86 10.55 23.50
CA LYS A 81 -17.13 10.74 22.78
C LYS A 81 -17.93 9.44 22.89
N GLU A 82 -19.23 9.52 22.64
CA GLU A 82 -20.11 8.35 22.70
C GLU A 82 -19.79 7.37 21.56
N THR A 83 -19.46 7.89 20.37
CA THR A 83 -19.15 7.09 19.20
C THR A 83 -17.73 7.29 18.69
N LEU A 84 -17.20 6.26 18.04
CA LEU A 84 -15.89 6.32 17.38
C LEU A 84 -15.89 7.29 16.20
N GLY A 85 -17.01 7.43 15.49
CA GLY A 85 -17.14 8.37 14.37
C GLY A 85 -16.98 9.82 14.82
N GLU A 86 -17.64 10.22 15.91
CA GLU A 86 -17.50 11.57 16.45
C GLU A 86 -16.10 11.80 17.03
N LEU A 87 -15.53 10.76 17.63
CA LEU A 87 -14.15 10.80 18.12
C LEU A 87 -13.15 11.02 16.98
N ARG A 88 -13.34 10.37 15.83
CA ARG A 88 -12.52 10.57 14.61
C ARG A 88 -12.66 11.98 14.06
N PHE A 89 -13.88 12.52 13.98
CA PHE A 89 -14.07 13.92 13.60
C PHE A 89 -13.34 14.87 14.55
N THR A 90 -13.49 14.65 15.86
CA THR A 90 -12.83 15.44 16.89
C THR A 90 -11.30 15.34 16.76
N TYR A 91 -10.77 14.15 16.46
CA TYR A 91 -9.33 13.94 16.21
C TYR A 91 -8.81 14.83 15.07
N TYR A 92 -9.48 14.82 13.91
CA TYR A 92 -9.06 15.63 12.77
C TYR A 92 -9.26 17.12 13.03
N LEU A 93 -10.35 17.50 13.70
CA LEU A 93 -10.59 18.89 14.10
C LEU A 93 -9.45 19.41 14.96
N LEU A 94 -9.11 18.73 16.06
CA LEU A 94 -8.05 19.18 16.96
C LEU A 94 -6.68 19.25 16.27
N ARG A 95 -6.38 18.32 15.35
CA ARG A 95 -5.16 18.38 14.53
C ARG A 95 -5.11 19.59 13.59
N SER A 96 -6.25 20.08 13.14
CA SER A 96 -6.32 21.26 12.26
C SER A 96 -6.11 22.59 13.00
N LEU A 97 -6.25 22.60 14.33
CA LEU A 97 -6.15 23.83 15.14
C LEU A 97 -4.71 24.24 15.46
N GLY A 98 -3.72 23.42 15.09
CA GLY A 98 -2.30 23.72 15.32
C GLY A 98 -1.94 23.83 16.81
N LEU A 99 -2.51 22.97 17.66
CA LEU A 99 -2.28 22.97 19.10
C LEU A 99 -0.80 22.86 19.46
N GLU A 100 0.02 22.22 18.60
CA GLU A 100 1.47 22.11 18.77
C GLU A 100 2.20 23.46 18.73
N LYS A 101 1.58 24.48 18.13
CA LYS A 101 2.11 25.86 18.08
C LYS A 101 1.72 26.69 19.30
N MET A 102 0.81 26.20 20.15
CA MET A 102 0.30 26.91 21.32
C MET A 102 1.14 26.68 22.58
N ASN A 103 2.44 26.42 22.40
CA ASN A 103 3.34 26.24 23.52
C ASN A 103 3.48 27.54 24.30
N SER A 104 3.18 27.50 25.60
CA SER A 104 3.36 28.67 26.47
C SER A 104 4.86 28.87 26.75
N ASP A 105 5.38 30.09 26.58
CA ASP A 105 6.78 30.54 26.79
C ASP A 105 7.29 30.41 28.25
N SER A 106 6.74 29.49 29.03
CA SER A 106 7.22 29.17 30.38
C SER A 106 8.40 28.18 30.33
N ALA A 107 9.26 28.21 31.35
CA ALA A 107 10.44 27.34 31.46
C ALA A 107 10.16 25.82 31.38
N VAL A 108 8.89 25.42 31.44
CA VAL A 108 8.42 24.06 31.14
C VAL A 108 7.37 24.14 30.03
N PRO A 109 7.70 23.77 28.78
CA PRO A 109 6.77 23.85 27.67
C PRO A 109 5.52 23.00 27.93
N GLY A 110 4.34 23.60 27.74
CA GLY A 110 3.07 22.95 28.04
C GLY A 110 1.87 23.57 27.33
N LEU A 111 0.89 22.72 27.02
CA LEU A 111 -0.40 23.15 26.48
C LEU A 111 -1.24 23.71 27.62
N ASN A 112 -1.48 25.01 27.61
CA ASN A 112 -2.43 25.62 28.53
C ASN A 112 -3.85 25.21 28.11
N ARG A 113 -4.56 24.53 29.01
CA ARG A 113 -5.90 24.00 28.73
C ARG A 113 -6.90 25.12 28.42
N ASP A 114 -6.87 26.20 29.17
CA ASP A 114 -7.84 27.29 29.03
C ASP A 114 -7.63 28.02 27.70
N ASN A 115 -6.38 28.20 27.28
CA ASN A 115 -6.06 28.74 25.95
C ASN A 115 -6.57 27.81 24.83
N ALA A 116 -6.35 26.49 24.97
CA ALA A 116 -6.86 25.52 23.99
C ALA A 116 -8.41 25.51 23.97
N HIS A 117 -9.05 25.60 25.14
CA HIS A 117 -10.51 25.62 25.30
C HIS A 117 -11.15 26.88 24.73
N ALA A 118 -10.45 28.01 24.75
CA ALA A 118 -10.93 29.28 24.21
C ALA A 118 -10.90 29.37 22.68
N LEU A 119 -10.29 28.40 21.99
CA LEU A 119 -10.28 28.39 20.53
C LEU A 119 -11.70 28.28 19.99
N SER A 120 -12.08 29.26 19.16
CA SER A 120 -13.33 29.25 18.41
C SER A 120 -13.27 28.19 17.32
N ILE A 121 -14.31 27.39 17.22
CA ILE A 121 -14.47 26.35 16.21
C ILE A 121 -15.86 26.44 15.59
N ARG A 122 -15.96 25.92 14.37
CA ARG A 122 -17.23 25.73 13.69
C ARG A 122 -17.39 24.25 13.41
N ILE A 123 -18.52 23.64 13.76
CA ILE A 123 -18.73 22.19 13.62
C ILE A 123 -20.08 21.89 12.97
N PRO A 124 -20.26 20.72 12.33
CA PRO A 124 -21.59 20.27 11.93
C PRO A 124 -22.51 20.15 13.14
N GLY A 125 -23.74 20.64 12.99
CA GLY A 125 -24.70 20.78 14.07
C GLY A 125 -25.16 19.44 14.63
N THR A 126 -25.28 18.43 13.77
CA THR A 126 -25.71 17.08 14.19
C THR A 126 -24.53 16.14 14.42
N GLU A 127 -24.68 15.22 15.37
CA GLU A 127 -23.67 14.17 15.64
C GLU A 127 -23.46 13.26 14.42
N SER A 128 -24.54 12.89 13.74
CA SER A 128 -24.48 12.06 12.53
C SER A 128 -23.64 12.70 11.41
N GLU A 129 -23.76 14.01 11.17
CA GLU A 129 -22.91 14.71 10.19
C GLU A 129 -21.43 14.69 10.59
N ARG A 130 -21.14 14.85 11.90
CA ARG A 130 -19.76 14.76 12.44
C ARG A 130 -19.20 13.36 12.25
N GLU A 131 -19.95 12.33 12.60
CA GLU A 131 -19.55 10.93 12.42
C GLU A 131 -19.24 10.60 10.97
N ALA A 132 -20.13 10.98 10.05
CA ALA A 132 -19.95 10.75 8.63
C ALA A 132 -18.63 11.38 8.13
N LEU A 133 -18.37 12.63 8.51
CA LEU A 133 -17.15 13.34 8.12
C LEU A 133 -15.89 12.72 8.76
N GLY A 134 -15.96 12.36 10.04
CA GLY A 134 -14.87 11.70 10.76
C GLY A 134 -14.49 10.35 10.15
N ASN A 135 -15.49 9.54 9.79
CA ASN A 135 -15.28 8.25 9.15
C ASN A 135 -14.69 8.40 7.74
N LYS A 136 -15.18 9.37 6.95
CA LYS A 136 -14.63 9.68 5.61
C LYS A 136 -13.16 10.06 5.66
N LEU A 137 -12.75 10.92 6.60
CA LEU A 137 -11.34 11.27 6.81
C LEU A 137 -10.50 10.07 7.28
N ALA A 138 -11.07 9.19 8.10
CA ALA A 138 -10.41 7.96 8.53
C ALA A 138 -10.13 6.98 7.38
N LEU A 139 -10.90 6.99 6.29
CA LEU A 139 -10.61 6.19 5.09
C LEU A 139 -9.27 6.57 4.44
N LEU A 140 -8.91 7.86 4.46
CA LEU A 140 -7.62 8.33 3.95
C LEU A 140 -6.46 7.75 4.77
N ASP A 141 -6.57 7.82 6.10
CA ASP A 141 -5.57 7.24 7.01
C ASP A 141 -5.50 5.71 6.89
N HIS A 142 -6.64 5.06 6.70
CA HIS A 142 -6.68 3.62 6.44
C HIS A 142 -5.95 3.25 5.14
N LYS A 143 -6.17 4.00 4.05
CA LYS A 143 -5.46 3.79 2.78
C LYS A 143 -3.96 4.00 2.92
N ILE A 144 -3.53 5.06 3.62
CA ILE A 144 -2.11 5.30 3.94
C ILE A 144 -1.53 4.11 4.69
N GLY A 145 -2.24 3.60 5.71
CA GLY A 145 -1.87 2.41 6.46
C GLY A 145 -1.75 1.16 5.59
N LEU A 146 -2.67 0.97 4.64
CA LEU A 146 -2.63 -0.15 3.71
C LEU A 146 -1.43 -0.07 2.76
N ASN A 147 -1.18 1.12 2.19
CA ASN A 147 -0.04 1.38 1.31
C ASN A 147 1.29 1.15 2.05
N ASN A 148 1.41 1.59 3.31
CA ASN A 148 2.59 1.31 4.13
C ASN A 148 2.81 -0.20 4.34
N LYS A 149 1.75 -0.96 4.64
CA LYS A 149 1.83 -2.43 4.76
C LYS A 149 2.22 -3.08 3.43
N THR A 150 1.68 -2.60 2.31
CA THR A 150 2.04 -3.09 0.96
C THR A 150 3.51 -2.83 0.66
N ASN A 151 4.03 -1.65 0.99
CA ASN A 151 5.45 -1.33 0.83
C ASN A 151 6.35 -2.23 1.65
N GLN A 152 5.96 -2.55 2.89
CA GLN A 152 6.67 -3.53 3.72
C GLN A 152 6.71 -4.91 3.05
N THR A 153 5.59 -5.38 2.49
CA THR A 153 5.55 -6.67 1.77
C THR A 153 6.44 -6.65 0.52
N LEU A 154 6.39 -5.57 -0.29
CA LEU A 154 7.22 -5.44 -1.49
C LEU A 154 8.71 -5.42 -1.14
N GLU A 155 9.09 -4.76 -0.04
CA GLU A 155 10.48 -4.75 0.44
C GLU A 155 10.91 -6.14 0.94
N GLN A 156 10.07 -6.84 1.69
CA GLN A 156 10.34 -8.22 2.14
C GLN A 156 10.53 -9.17 0.96
N MET A 157 9.70 -9.04 -0.08
CA MET A 157 9.85 -9.83 -1.31
C MET A 157 11.18 -9.55 -2.00
N ALA A 158 11.56 -8.28 -2.16
CA ALA A 158 12.82 -7.92 -2.79
C ALA A 158 14.04 -8.40 -1.99
N GLN A 159 14.01 -8.28 -0.66
CA GLN A 159 15.06 -8.82 0.22
C GLN A 159 15.13 -10.35 0.15
N ALA A 160 14.00 -11.05 0.09
CA ALA A 160 13.96 -12.51 -0.03
C ALA A 160 14.55 -12.99 -1.36
N ILE A 161 14.19 -12.34 -2.48
CA ILE A 161 14.78 -12.63 -3.79
C ILE A 161 16.28 -12.38 -3.77
N PHE A 162 16.72 -11.23 -3.23
CA PHE A 162 18.15 -10.91 -3.12
C PHE A 162 18.91 -11.94 -2.28
N LYS A 163 18.36 -12.30 -1.10
CA LYS A 163 18.97 -13.28 -0.20
C LYS A 163 19.08 -14.65 -0.90
N SER A 164 18.01 -15.11 -1.52
CA SER A 164 18.00 -16.39 -2.24
C SER A 164 19.03 -16.43 -3.38
N TRP A 165 19.10 -15.38 -4.19
CA TRP A 165 19.95 -15.36 -5.38
C TRP A 165 21.42 -15.11 -5.06
N PHE A 166 21.73 -14.23 -4.11
CA PHE A 166 23.09 -13.69 -3.94
C PHE A 166 23.71 -13.90 -2.55
N VAL A 167 22.97 -14.47 -1.61
CA VAL A 167 23.48 -14.79 -0.26
C VAL A 167 23.44 -16.29 -0.02
N ASP A 168 22.28 -16.91 -0.22
CA ASP A 168 22.10 -18.35 0.00
C ASP A 168 22.42 -19.17 -1.26
N PHE A 169 22.43 -18.55 -2.44
CA PHE A 169 22.66 -19.18 -3.73
C PHE A 169 21.69 -20.34 -4.03
N ASP A 170 20.42 -20.20 -3.65
CA ASP A 170 19.42 -21.27 -3.78
C ASP A 170 19.26 -21.77 -5.24
N PRO A 171 19.26 -20.91 -6.27
CA PRO A 171 19.16 -21.39 -7.66
C PRO A 171 20.33 -22.31 -8.04
N VAL A 172 21.54 -21.99 -7.58
CA VAL A 172 22.75 -22.79 -7.87
C VAL A 172 22.68 -24.13 -7.13
N LYS A 173 22.26 -24.11 -5.86
CA LYS A 173 22.09 -25.33 -5.03
C LYS A 173 20.99 -26.24 -5.57
N ALA A 174 19.88 -25.69 -6.04
CA ALA A 174 18.82 -26.48 -6.69
C ALA A 174 19.38 -27.19 -7.93
N LYS A 175 20.10 -26.47 -8.80
CA LYS A 175 20.72 -27.06 -9.99
C LYS A 175 21.79 -28.12 -9.65
N MET A 176 22.61 -27.90 -8.62
CA MET A 176 23.56 -28.89 -8.12
C MET A 176 22.88 -30.22 -7.73
N ASN A 177 21.63 -30.14 -7.25
CA ASN A 177 20.83 -31.30 -6.86
C ASN A 177 19.99 -31.87 -8.02
N GLY A 178 20.18 -31.38 -9.26
CA GLY A 178 19.36 -31.77 -10.41
C GLY A 178 17.91 -31.30 -10.33
N GLN A 179 17.62 -30.30 -9.50
CA GLN A 179 16.29 -29.75 -9.27
C GLN A 179 16.13 -28.40 -10.00
N HIS A 180 14.89 -28.09 -10.36
CA HIS A 180 14.55 -26.78 -10.89
C HIS A 180 14.39 -25.78 -9.72
N PRO A 181 14.99 -24.57 -9.78
CA PRO A 181 14.81 -23.55 -8.75
C PRO A 181 13.32 -23.18 -8.57
N GLU A 182 12.85 -23.15 -7.33
CA GLU A 182 11.46 -22.82 -7.02
C GLU A 182 11.14 -21.34 -7.33
N GLY A 183 9.96 -21.06 -7.90
CA GLY A 183 9.50 -19.70 -8.17
C GLY A 183 10.25 -18.94 -9.27
N MET A 184 11.07 -19.63 -10.07
CA MET A 184 11.88 -19.09 -11.15
C MET A 184 11.47 -19.72 -12.48
N ASP A 185 11.45 -18.99 -13.59
CA ASP A 185 11.22 -19.61 -14.90
C ASP A 185 12.49 -20.27 -15.46
N ALA A 186 12.34 -21.17 -16.43
CA ALA A 186 13.44 -21.94 -16.99
C ALA A 186 14.52 -21.06 -17.66
N VAL A 187 14.14 -19.91 -18.23
CA VAL A 187 15.10 -18.99 -18.88
C VAL A 187 15.97 -18.35 -17.80
N THR A 188 15.36 -17.83 -16.73
CA THR A 188 16.10 -17.25 -15.60
C THR A 188 16.96 -18.30 -14.89
N ALA A 189 16.45 -19.52 -14.68
CA ALA A 189 17.19 -20.61 -14.06
C ALA A 189 18.43 -21.01 -14.87
N SER A 190 18.37 -20.93 -16.21
CA SER A 190 19.50 -21.23 -17.08
C SER A 190 20.68 -20.27 -16.91
N LEU A 191 20.47 -19.07 -16.35
CA LEU A 191 21.51 -18.07 -16.13
C LEU A 191 22.44 -18.43 -14.97
N PHE A 192 22.02 -19.32 -14.07
CA PHE A 192 22.80 -19.72 -12.90
C PHE A 192 23.72 -20.91 -13.19
N PRO A 193 24.95 -20.93 -12.66
CA PRO A 193 25.83 -22.09 -12.76
C PRO A 193 25.29 -23.27 -11.92
N GLU A 194 25.92 -24.44 -12.10
CA GLU A 194 25.51 -25.69 -11.42
C GLU A 194 26.53 -26.13 -10.36
N LYS A 195 27.45 -25.23 -9.98
CA LYS A 195 28.55 -25.53 -9.06
C LYS A 195 28.89 -24.31 -8.21
N LEU A 196 29.36 -24.58 -7.00
CA LEU A 196 30.04 -23.63 -6.13
C LEU A 196 31.55 -23.89 -6.15
N VAL A 197 32.34 -22.83 -6.03
CA VAL A 197 33.81 -22.84 -6.01
C VAL A 197 34.32 -22.03 -4.81
N GLU A 198 35.50 -22.39 -4.31
CA GLU A 198 36.15 -21.68 -3.21
C GLU A 198 36.61 -20.28 -3.65
N SER A 199 36.44 -19.29 -2.77
CA SER A 199 36.91 -17.90 -2.96
C SER A 199 37.27 -17.25 -1.64
N GLU A 200 37.81 -16.03 -1.71
CA GLU A 200 38.12 -15.20 -0.52
C GLU A 200 36.88 -14.87 0.32
N LEU A 201 35.67 -14.96 -0.26
CA LEU A 201 34.39 -14.76 0.43
C LEU A 201 33.71 -16.10 0.84
N GLY A 202 34.46 -17.21 0.78
CA GLY A 202 33.93 -18.57 0.96
C GLY A 202 33.42 -19.15 -0.35
N LEU A 203 32.50 -20.12 -0.26
CA LEU A 203 31.90 -20.76 -1.42
C LEU A 203 31.02 -19.78 -2.20
N ILE A 204 31.35 -19.56 -3.47
CA ILE A 204 30.59 -18.71 -4.39
C ILE A 204 30.22 -19.48 -5.66
N PRO A 205 29.21 -19.06 -6.43
CA PRO A 205 28.88 -19.70 -7.70
C PRO A 205 30.01 -19.63 -8.73
N GLU A 206 30.19 -20.72 -9.48
CA GLU A 206 31.19 -20.79 -10.56
C GLU A 206 30.99 -19.65 -11.57
N GLY A 207 32.09 -18.96 -11.93
CA GLY A 207 32.08 -17.83 -12.86
C GLY A 207 31.67 -16.49 -12.25
N TRP A 208 31.40 -16.43 -10.94
CA TRP A 208 31.22 -15.16 -10.23
C TRP A 208 32.58 -14.66 -9.72
N GLU A 209 32.77 -13.34 -9.71
CA GLU A 209 34.06 -12.73 -9.36
C GLU A 209 33.98 -11.99 -8.02
N VAL A 210 35.10 -11.87 -7.31
CA VAL A 210 35.23 -11.00 -6.15
C VAL A 210 36.06 -9.78 -6.54
N LYS A 211 35.54 -8.58 -6.30
CA LYS A 211 36.22 -7.31 -6.61
C LYS A 211 36.14 -6.33 -5.44
N PRO A 212 37.20 -5.55 -5.18
CA PRO A 212 37.12 -4.44 -4.23
C PRO A 212 36.06 -3.42 -4.65
N PHE A 213 35.37 -2.81 -3.69
CA PHE A 213 34.33 -1.81 -3.91
C PHE A 213 34.77 -0.71 -4.89
N LYS A 214 36.03 -0.27 -4.75
CA LYS A 214 36.66 0.73 -5.63
C LYS A 214 36.63 0.37 -7.11
N LYS A 215 36.64 -0.92 -7.44
CA LYS A 215 36.61 -1.41 -8.82
C LYS A 215 35.21 -1.45 -9.39
N VAL A 216 34.17 -1.55 -8.54
CA VAL A 216 32.78 -1.68 -8.99
C VAL A 216 32.01 -0.37 -8.98
N ILE A 217 32.38 0.59 -8.13
CA ILE A 217 31.75 1.92 -8.11
C ILE A 217 32.19 2.78 -9.31
N ASP A 218 31.22 3.46 -9.92
CA ASP A 218 31.49 4.35 -11.06
C ASP A 218 31.82 5.77 -10.64
N LYS A 219 31.08 6.30 -9.64
CA LYS A 219 31.25 7.67 -9.17
C LYS A 219 30.72 7.83 -7.75
N TYR A 220 31.41 8.66 -6.97
CA TYR A 220 30.89 9.17 -5.71
C TYR A 220 30.26 10.55 -5.92
N VAL A 221 29.01 10.72 -5.48
CA VAL A 221 28.35 12.03 -5.33
C VAL A 221 28.59 12.51 -3.91
N ASP A 222 29.47 13.49 -3.73
CA ASP A 222 29.88 13.95 -2.40
C ASP A 222 30.08 15.45 -2.38
N ASN A 223 29.33 16.06 -1.47
CA ASN A 223 29.30 17.50 -1.26
C ASN A 223 29.82 17.86 0.16
N ARG A 224 30.68 17.01 0.75
CA ARG A 224 31.34 17.25 2.05
C ARG A 224 32.18 18.53 2.07
N GLY A 225 32.15 19.20 3.22
CA GLY A 225 33.10 20.25 3.59
C GLY A 225 32.45 21.50 4.19
N LYS A 226 31.31 21.97 3.66
CA LYS A 226 30.58 23.13 4.19
C LYS A 226 29.08 22.98 4.03
N THR A 227 28.32 23.42 5.02
CA THR A 227 26.86 23.49 4.98
C THR A 227 26.42 24.58 3.99
N PRO A 228 25.56 24.27 3.00
CA PRO A 228 25.02 25.30 2.10
C PRO A 228 24.12 26.30 2.87
N PRO A 229 23.99 27.54 2.39
CA PRO A 229 22.98 28.48 2.89
C PRO A 229 21.58 27.86 2.82
N ILE A 230 20.84 27.91 3.93
CA ILE A 230 19.49 27.35 4.02
C ILE A 230 18.43 28.42 3.89
N VAL A 231 17.30 28.06 3.29
CA VAL A 231 16.10 28.89 3.12
C VAL A 231 14.86 28.12 3.56
N GLU A 232 13.79 28.85 3.84
CA GLU A 232 12.50 28.27 4.25
C GLU A 232 11.81 27.52 3.10
N ASN A 233 11.85 28.08 1.89
CA ASN A 233 11.25 27.51 0.67
C ASN A 233 12.32 27.28 -0.39
N GLY A 234 12.31 26.14 -1.06
CA GLY A 234 13.30 25.78 -2.07
C GLY A 234 13.48 24.28 -2.25
N ILE A 235 14.62 23.89 -2.82
CA ILE A 235 14.97 22.49 -3.11
C ILE A 235 15.35 21.79 -1.79
N PRO A 236 14.77 20.61 -1.48
CA PRO A 236 15.07 19.84 -0.28
C PRO A 236 16.57 19.56 -0.08
N LEU A 237 17.02 19.64 1.17
CA LEU A 237 18.36 19.21 1.59
C LEU A 237 18.27 17.94 2.44
N VAL A 238 18.66 16.81 1.87
CA VAL A 238 18.62 15.49 2.50
C VAL A 238 19.80 15.33 3.46
N GLU A 239 19.50 14.89 4.69
CA GLU A 239 20.44 14.64 5.78
C GLU A 239 20.24 13.19 6.24
N VAL A 240 21.07 12.70 7.16
CA VAL A 240 21.00 11.30 7.64
C VAL A 240 19.62 10.94 8.22
N LYS A 241 18.94 11.88 8.89
CA LYS A 241 17.58 11.68 9.42
C LYS A 241 16.52 11.45 8.33
N HIS A 242 16.81 11.86 7.10
CA HIS A 242 15.94 11.71 5.94
C HIS A 242 16.19 10.39 5.17
N LEU A 243 17.10 9.53 5.64
CA LEU A 243 17.30 8.16 5.15
C LEU A 243 16.63 7.18 6.14
N PRO A 244 15.34 6.85 5.98
CA PRO A 244 14.64 5.99 6.91
C PRO A 244 15.04 4.52 6.75
N GLU A 245 15.03 3.75 7.84
CA GLU A 245 15.09 2.29 7.76
C GLU A 245 13.79 1.67 7.23
N SER A 246 12.67 2.33 7.49
CA SER A 246 11.33 1.85 7.16
C SER A 246 10.92 2.04 5.69
N SER A 247 11.79 2.59 4.84
CA SER A 247 11.51 2.81 3.43
C SER A 247 12.78 2.70 2.60
N ALA A 248 12.67 2.20 1.38
CA ALA A 248 13.76 2.17 0.43
C ALA A 248 14.18 3.58 -0.06
N PHE A 249 13.34 4.62 0.11
CA PHE A 249 13.54 5.94 -0.49
C PHE A 249 13.81 7.04 0.55
N PRO A 250 14.56 8.09 0.19
CA PRO A 250 14.76 9.23 1.07
C PRO A 250 13.45 10.01 1.28
N LYS A 251 13.27 10.56 2.48
CA LYS A 251 12.16 11.48 2.78
C LYS A 251 12.51 12.88 2.30
N LEU A 252 11.73 13.41 1.34
CA LEU A 252 11.99 14.72 0.74
C LEU A 252 11.24 15.87 1.43
N ASN A 253 10.37 15.59 2.39
CA ASN A 253 9.83 16.61 3.27
C ASN A 253 10.87 16.97 4.35
N THR A 254 11.75 17.91 4.01
CA THR A 254 12.90 18.30 4.83
C THR A 254 12.71 19.69 5.42
N ASP A 255 13.15 19.89 6.67
CA ASP A 255 13.10 21.20 7.34
C ASP A 255 14.15 22.21 6.79
N LYS A 256 15.13 21.73 6.02
CA LYS A 256 16.18 22.54 5.41
C LYS A 256 16.06 22.48 3.90
N ARG A 257 16.07 23.64 3.25
CA ARG A 257 16.02 23.76 1.80
C ARG A 257 17.09 24.72 1.32
N VAL A 258 17.43 24.65 0.04
CA VAL A 258 18.38 25.54 -0.63
C VAL A 258 17.69 26.25 -1.79
N THR A 259 18.17 27.43 -2.16
CA THR A 259 17.70 28.08 -3.39
C THR A 259 18.14 27.30 -4.62
N GLU A 260 17.48 27.49 -5.75
CA GLU A 260 17.90 26.91 -7.03
C GLU A 260 19.32 27.35 -7.42
N GLU A 261 19.66 28.62 -7.18
CA GLU A 261 21.03 29.12 -7.38
C GLU A 261 22.05 28.38 -6.49
N THR A 262 21.75 28.20 -5.20
CA THR A 262 22.63 27.47 -4.28
C THR A 262 22.75 26.01 -4.71
N PHE A 263 21.64 25.38 -5.12
CA PHE A 263 21.65 24.03 -5.64
C PHE A 263 22.62 23.90 -6.84
N ASN A 264 22.51 24.80 -7.81
CA ASN A 264 23.28 24.73 -9.05
C ASN A 264 24.76 25.15 -8.89
N THR A 265 25.07 26.05 -7.95
CA THR A 265 26.42 26.65 -7.82
C THR A 265 27.25 26.13 -6.64
N TRP A 266 26.61 25.68 -5.55
CA TRP A 266 27.30 25.21 -4.35
C TRP A 266 27.64 23.72 -4.40
N PHE A 267 26.73 22.90 -4.95
CA PHE A 267 26.91 21.45 -4.99
C PHE A 267 27.85 21.10 -6.14
N ARG A 268 28.87 20.29 -5.85
CA ARG A 268 29.88 19.89 -6.83
C ARG A 268 29.34 18.85 -7.81
N VAL A 269 28.45 17.99 -7.31
CA VAL A 269 27.83 16.90 -8.05
C VAL A 269 26.42 16.69 -7.51
N HIS A 270 25.49 16.48 -8.43
CA HIS A 270 24.09 16.15 -8.13
C HIS A 270 23.86 14.63 -8.19
N VAL A 271 22.87 14.19 -7.43
CA VAL A 271 22.35 12.82 -7.50
C VAL A 271 21.61 12.61 -8.82
N GLU A 272 21.69 11.40 -9.36
CA GLU A 272 20.97 10.95 -10.55
C GLU A 272 20.02 9.81 -10.19
N PRO A 273 19.01 9.50 -11.03
CA PRO A 273 18.15 8.36 -10.79
C PRO A 273 18.98 7.08 -10.69
N LYS A 274 18.61 6.20 -9.76
CA LYS A 274 19.30 4.97 -9.38
C LYS A 274 20.61 5.13 -8.61
N ASP A 275 21.04 6.34 -8.27
CA ASP A 275 22.11 6.47 -7.26
C ASP A 275 21.67 5.83 -5.92
N VAL A 276 22.63 5.28 -5.18
CA VAL A 276 22.40 4.72 -3.84
C VAL A 276 22.97 5.70 -2.81
N LEU A 277 22.15 6.17 -1.88
CA LEU A 277 22.57 7.02 -0.78
C LEU A 277 23.00 6.15 0.40
N ILE A 278 24.07 6.55 1.08
CA ILE A 278 24.51 5.96 2.34
C ILE A 278 24.89 7.05 3.36
N SER A 279 24.50 6.88 4.62
CA SER A 279 24.97 7.74 5.70
C SER A 279 26.37 7.37 6.15
N THR A 280 27.21 8.38 6.36
CA THR A 280 28.63 8.19 6.69
C THR A 280 29.01 8.59 8.11
N VAL A 281 28.11 9.28 8.83
CA VAL A 281 28.30 9.82 10.17
C VAL A 281 26.96 9.80 10.92
N GLY A 282 26.97 9.57 12.24
CA GLY A 282 25.76 9.47 13.06
C GLY A 282 25.25 8.03 13.08
N THR A 283 24.05 7.78 12.56
CA THR A 283 23.60 6.41 12.24
C THR A 283 24.22 6.02 10.91
N ILE A 284 25.35 5.32 10.93
CA ILE A 284 26.11 4.93 9.74
C ILE A 284 25.38 3.78 9.02
N GLY A 285 25.48 3.71 7.70
CA GLY A 285 24.94 2.58 6.94
C GLY A 285 23.48 2.68 6.52
N ARG A 286 22.76 3.74 6.94
CA ARG A 286 21.40 3.99 6.45
C ARG A 286 21.43 4.21 4.95
N THR A 287 20.64 3.42 4.24
CA THR A 287 20.73 3.31 2.79
C THR A 287 19.39 3.63 2.15
N SER A 288 19.40 4.43 1.09
CA SER A 288 18.19 4.71 0.30
C SER A 288 18.49 4.74 -1.19
N PHE A 289 17.52 4.36 -2.00
CA PHE A 289 17.56 4.34 -3.45
C PHE A 289 16.99 5.65 -4.02
N VAL A 290 17.65 6.23 -5.02
CA VAL A 290 17.24 7.51 -5.63
C VAL A 290 16.30 7.26 -6.81
N LYS A 291 15.09 7.83 -6.75
CA LYS A 291 14.13 7.89 -7.88
C LYS A 291 13.89 9.33 -8.34
N ASN A 292 13.63 10.23 -7.40
CA ASN A 292 13.59 11.67 -7.64
C ASN A 292 14.98 12.28 -7.45
N THR A 293 15.34 13.32 -8.21
CA THR A 293 16.65 13.99 -8.13
C THR A 293 16.57 15.45 -7.72
N ASN A 294 15.36 15.98 -7.49
CA ASN A 294 15.15 17.36 -7.07
C ASN A 294 15.43 17.54 -5.57
N PHE A 295 16.65 17.21 -5.14
CA PHE A 295 17.16 17.45 -3.79
C PHE A 295 18.69 17.47 -3.77
N GLY A 296 19.26 18.24 -2.83
CA GLY A 296 20.68 18.20 -2.50
C GLY A 296 20.96 17.20 -1.38
N ILE A 297 22.17 16.63 -1.34
CA ILE A 297 22.63 15.82 -0.20
C ILE A 297 23.60 16.61 0.68
N ALA A 298 23.37 16.58 2.00
CA ALA A 298 24.22 17.23 2.98
C ALA A 298 25.51 16.42 3.26
N GLN A 299 26.46 17.04 3.97
CA GLN A 299 27.82 16.52 4.19
C GLN A 299 27.92 15.09 4.75
N ASN A 300 26.94 14.62 5.52
CA ASN A 300 27.00 13.29 6.16
C ASN A 300 26.33 12.19 5.32
N VAL A 301 25.84 12.53 4.12
CA VAL A 301 25.24 11.61 3.15
C VAL A 301 26.13 11.54 1.92
N LEU A 302 26.39 10.33 1.45
CA LEU A 302 27.18 10.05 0.26
C LEU A 302 26.29 9.37 -0.79
N GLY A 303 26.31 9.86 -2.02
CA GLY A 303 25.72 9.13 -3.15
C GLY A 303 26.75 8.23 -3.83
N LEU A 304 26.30 7.06 -4.24
CA LEU A 304 27.09 5.99 -4.86
C LEU A 304 26.44 5.66 -6.21
N ARG A 305 27.19 5.84 -7.29
CA ARG A 305 26.74 5.56 -8.65
C ARG A 305 27.34 4.26 -9.16
N PHE A 306 26.50 3.44 -9.77
CA PHE A 306 26.84 2.16 -10.37
C PHE A 306 26.21 2.04 -11.76
N GLY A 307 26.54 0.98 -12.50
CA GLY A 307 26.00 0.73 -13.85
C GLY A 307 27.01 0.18 -14.86
N LYS A 308 28.34 0.29 -14.64
CA LYS A 308 29.32 -0.31 -15.57
C LYS A 308 29.64 -1.78 -15.31
N ILE A 309 29.82 -2.15 -14.03
CA ILE A 309 30.17 -3.52 -13.63
C ILE A 309 29.03 -4.18 -12.86
N VAL A 310 28.43 -3.41 -11.97
CA VAL A 310 27.33 -3.85 -11.12
C VAL A 310 26.11 -2.97 -11.35
N GLU A 311 24.94 -3.59 -11.33
CA GLU A 311 23.67 -2.87 -11.47
C GLU A 311 23.30 -2.15 -10.15
N PRO A 312 22.67 -0.97 -10.20
CA PRO A 312 22.39 -0.18 -9.00
C PRO A 312 21.44 -0.86 -7.99
N GLU A 313 20.40 -1.54 -8.47
CA GLU A 313 19.43 -2.23 -7.61
C GLU A 313 20.11 -3.40 -6.88
N TYR A 314 21.00 -4.15 -7.55
CA TYR A 314 21.83 -5.18 -6.91
C TYR A 314 22.70 -4.59 -5.79
N MET A 315 23.38 -3.47 -6.07
CA MET A 315 24.22 -2.81 -5.08
C MET A 315 23.43 -2.22 -3.91
N PHE A 316 22.22 -1.72 -4.15
CA PHE A 316 21.33 -1.23 -3.09
C PHE A 316 21.06 -2.31 -2.03
N TYR A 317 20.68 -3.53 -2.44
CA TYR A 317 20.48 -4.63 -1.50
C TYR A 317 21.79 -5.21 -0.96
N THR A 318 22.86 -5.22 -1.76
CA THR A 318 24.20 -5.64 -1.29
C THR A 318 24.68 -4.77 -0.14
N ILE A 319 24.52 -3.46 -0.23
CA ILE A 319 24.90 -2.52 0.83
C ILE A 319 24.06 -2.76 2.09
N LYS A 320 22.77 -3.08 1.96
CA LYS A 320 21.89 -3.38 3.10
C LYS A 320 22.14 -4.75 3.73
N ALA A 321 22.83 -5.66 3.04
CA ALA A 321 23.08 -7.01 3.53
C ALA A 321 24.01 -7.02 4.75
N HIS A 322 23.77 -7.97 5.65
CA HIS A 322 24.53 -8.10 6.91
C HIS A 322 26.06 -8.17 6.68
N ARG A 323 26.51 -8.88 5.64
CA ARG A 323 27.93 -8.98 5.30
C ARG A 323 28.57 -7.60 5.03
N PHE A 324 27.93 -6.80 4.17
CA PHE A 324 28.45 -5.47 3.82
C PHE A 324 28.43 -4.53 5.04
N GLN A 325 27.34 -4.54 5.81
CA GLN A 325 27.23 -3.72 7.02
C GLN A 325 28.32 -4.11 8.04
N HIS A 326 28.58 -5.40 8.23
CA HIS A 326 29.66 -5.89 9.10
C HIS A 326 31.05 -5.45 8.61
N ASP A 327 31.33 -5.59 7.31
CA ASP A 327 32.61 -5.19 6.72
C ASP A 327 32.84 -3.68 6.84
N MET A 328 31.78 -2.88 6.72
CA MET A 328 31.81 -1.44 6.94
C MET A 328 32.02 -1.09 8.42
N ASP A 329 31.34 -1.77 9.33
CA ASP A 329 31.48 -1.58 10.78
C ASP A 329 32.92 -1.84 11.26
N ALA A 330 33.57 -2.87 10.70
CA ALA A 330 34.97 -3.20 10.96
C ALA A 330 35.96 -2.11 10.50
N ARG A 331 35.51 -1.18 9.65
CA ARG A 331 36.31 -0.11 9.05
C ARG A 331 35.98 1.27 9.59
N LEU A 332 35.13 1.37 10.61
CA LEU A 332 34.74 2.65 11.20
C LEU A 332 35.91 3.31 11.94
N VAL A 333 36.02 4.62 11.76
CA VAL A 333 36.89 5.46 12.58
C VAL A 333 36.10 5.96 13.78
N THR A 334 36.47 5.52 14.99
CA THR A 334 35.68 5.70 16.22
C THR A 334 36.27 6.70 17.22
N THR A 335 37.34 7.41 16.88
CA THR A 335 38.15 8.19 17.85
C THR A 335 37.47 9.42 18.45
N VAL A 336 36.47 10.02 17.78
CA VAL A 336 35.69 11.16 18.31
C VAL A 336 34.21 11.00 17.98
N GLN A 337 33.90 10.77 16.71
CA GLN A 337 32.56 10.41 16.23
C GLN A 337 32.72 9.29 15.21
N SER A 338 31.98 8.18 15.41
CA SER A 338 31.99 7.07 14.46
C SER A 338 31.65 7.58 13.06
N SER A 339 32.53 7.24 12.12
CA SER A 339 32.37 7.62 10.71
C SER A 339 33.05 6.61 9.80
N ILE A 340 32.55 6.52 8.56
CA ILE A 340 33.19 5.75 7.49
C ILE A 340 33.76 6.70 6.43
N LYS A 341 35.04 6.54 6.09
CA LYS A 341 35.66 7.31 5.00
C LYS A 341 35.48 6.57 3.68
N ARG A 342 35.46 7.33 2.57
CA ARG A 342 35.45 6.77 1.21
C ARG A 342 36.56 5.75 0.98
N LYS A 343 37.78 6.07 1.41
CA LYS A 343 38.95 5.20 1.23
C LYS A 343 38.81 3.88 1.97
N ASP A 344 38.02 3.84 3.03
CA ASP A 344 37.77 2.63 3.78
C ASP A 344 36.69 1.79 3.06
N LEU A 345 35.62 2.42 2.57
CA LEU A 345 34.63 1.78 1.68
C LEU A 345 35.27 1.13 0.46
N ASP A 346 36.23 1.81 -0.18
CA ASP A 346 37.00 1.33 -1.35
C ASP A 346 37.57 -0.09 -1.16
N THR A 347 37.81 -0.52 0.08
CA THR A 347 38.48 -1.79 0.45
C THR A 347 37.53 -2.93 0.81
N ILE A 348 36.21 -2.74 0.72
CA ILE A 348 35.23 -3.80 0.98
C ILE A 348 35.12 -4.70 -0.25
N ASP A 349 35.17 -6.02 -0.06
CA ASP A 349 35.08 -6.98 -1.16
C ASP A 349 33.62 -7.26 -1.56
N ILE A 350 33.36 -7.09 -2.85
CA ILE A 350 32.04 -7.20 -3.47
C ILE A 350 32.02 -8.44 -4.37
N LEU A 351 31.01 -9.27 -4.16
CA LEU A 351 30.69 -10.36 -5.07
C LEU A 351 30.08 -9.76 -6.34
N VAL A 352 30.56 -10.17 -7.50
CA VAL A 352 30.15 -9.66 -8.81
C VAL A 352 29.58 -10.81 -9.63
N PRO A 353 28.25 -10.98 -9.64
CA PRO A 353 27.59 -11.94 -10.50
C PRO A 353 27.72 -11.57 -11.98
N PRO A 354 27.55 -12.50 -12.92
CA PRO A 354 27.44 -12.22 -14.34
C PRO A 354 26.35 -11.19 -14.66
N SER A 355 26.61 -10.30 -15.63
CA SER A 355 25.72 -9.16 -15.96
C SER A 355 24.29 -9.59 -16.32
N ASN A 356 24.11 -10.74 -16.97
CA ASN A 356 22.80 -11.30 -17.29
C ASN A 356 21.98 -11.65 -16.03
N VAL A 357 22.60 -12.26 -15.01
CA VAL A 357 21.94 -12.57 -13.72
C VAL A 357 21.56 -11.27 -13.00
N GLN A 358 22.46 -10.29 -12.97
CA GLN A 358 22.19 -8.99 -12.36
C GLN A 358 21.01 -8.29 -13.03
N LYS A 359 20.96 -8.27 -14.37
CA LYS A 359 19.89 -7.62 -15.13
C LYS A 359 18.52 -8.26 -14.88
N GLU A 360 18.44 -9.59 -14.84
CA GLU A 360 17.16 -10.26 -14.56
C GLU A 360 16.69 -9.98 -13.12
N PHE A 361 17.61 -9.97 -12.15
CA PHE A 361 17.29 -9.54 -10.79
C PHE A 361 16.76 -8.10 -10.76
N CYS A 362 17.46 -7.17 -11.44
CA CYS A 362 17.08 -5.76 -11.44
C CYS A 362 15.74 -5.51 -12.13
N LYS A 363 15.39 -6.32 -13.13
CA LYS A 363 14.06 -6.29 -13.77
C LYS A 363 12.96 -6.71 -12.79
N LEU A 364 13.15 -7.82 -12.07
CA LEU A 364 12.19 -8.30 -11.07
C LEU A 364 12.04 -7.29 -9.93
N VAL A 365 13.14 -6.91 -9.30
CA VAL A 365 13.14 -6.05 -8.11
C VAL A 365 12.88 -4.58 -8.43
N GLY A 366 13.25 -4.13 -9.63
CA GLY A 366 12.92 -2.79 -10.12
C GLY A 366 11.42 -2.52 -10.09
N SER A 367 10.60 -3.50 -10.52
CA SER A 367 9.13 -3.38 -10.46
C SER A 367 8.60 -3.27 -9.03
N LEU A 368 9.20 -3.98 -8.07
CA LEU A 368 8.83 -3.91 -6.66
C LEU A 368 9.19 -2.54 -6.07
N LEU A 369 10.38 -2.02 -6.39
CA LEU A 369 10.81 -0.67 -6.01
C LEU A 369 9.89 0.40 -6.61
N ASP A 370 9.49 0.27 -7.88
CA ASP A 370 8.55 1.18 -8.54
C ASP A 370 7.17 1.18 -7.87
N GLY A 371 6.68 0.00 -7.48
CA GLY A 371 5.47 -0.14 -6.67
C GLY A 371 5.58 0.58 -5.34
N GLN A 372 6.69 0.36 -4.61
CA GLN A 372 6.95 1.04 -3.33
C GLN A 372 6.99 2.56 -3.48
N TYR A 373 7.67 3.06 -4.52
CA TYR A 373 7.79 4.49 -4.79
C TYR A 373 6.44 5.13 -5.08
N SER A 374 5.63 4.48 -5.92
CA SER A 374 4.29 4.95 -6.30
C SER A 374 3.36 5.05 -5.09
N LYS A 375 3.40 4.06 -4.19
CA LYS A 375 2.61 4.09 -2.94
C LYS A 375 3.08 5.14 -1.94
N ASN A 376 4.39 5.41 -1.88
CA ASN A 376 4.90 6.50 -1.07
C ASN A 376 4.45 7.88 -1.61
N ALA A 377 4.42 8.06 -2.93
CA ALA A 377 3.89 9.27 -3.56
C ALA A 377 2.39 9.43 -3.26
N GLU A 378 1.60 8.37 -3.47
CA GLU A 378 0.17 8.33 -3.13
C GLU A 378 -0.08 8.68 -1.66
N ASN A 379 0.74 8.19 -0.74
CA ASN A 379 0.63 8.52 0.69
C ASN A 379 0.87 10.00 1.00
N ILE A 380 1.78 10.65 0.26
CA ILE A 380 2.01 12.10 0.41
C ILE A 380 0.77 12.86 -0.03
N ASP A 381 0.20 12.50 -1.17
CA ASP A 381 -1.01 13.15 -1.72
C ASP A 381 -2.22 12.93 -0.80
N LEU A 382 -2.43 11.71 -0.30
CA LEU A 382 -3.51 11.38 0.64
C LEU A 382 -3.37 12.13 1.96
N ALA A 383 -2.15 12.25 2.50
CA ALA A 383 -1.91 13.01 3.72
C ALA A 383 -2.19 14.50 3.50
N SER A 384 -1.74 15.05 2.36
CA SER A 384 -2.02 16.44 1.98
C SER A 384 -3.52 16.68 1.80
N LEU A 385 -4.24 15.77 1.17
CA LEU A 385 -5.69 15.86 1.00
C LEU A 385 -6.39 15.83 2.36
N ARG A 386 -6.06 14.86 3.23
CA ARG A 386 -6.60 14.75 4.59
C ARG A 386 -6.41 16.04 5.39
N ASP A 387 -5.19 16.58 5.38
CA ASP A 387 -4.82 17.75 6.19
C ASP A 387 -5.39 19.07 5.65
N THR A 388 -5.78 19.11 4.37
CA THR A 388 -6.39 20.30 3.75
C THR A 388 -7.91 20.27 3.69
N LEU A 389 -8.51 19.08 3.65
CA LEU A 389 -9.94 18.93 3.42
C LEU A 389 -10.78 19.50 4.57
N LEU A 390 -10.48 19.10 5.81
CA LEU A 390 -11.26 19.56 6.95
C LEU A 390 -11.17 21.09 7.16
N PRO A 391 -9.99 21.74 7.14
CA PRO A 391 -9.91 23.20 7.22
C PRO A 391 -10.75 23.94 6.17
N LYS A 392 -10.79 23.43 4.93
CA LYS A 392 -11.57 24.05 3.85
C LYS A 392 -13.08 23.87 4.02
N LEU A 393 -13.51 22.75 4.60
CA LEU A 393 -14.90 22.53 4.99
C LEU A 393 -15.30 23.46 6.14
N LEU A 394 -14.42 23.61 7.14
CA LEU A 394 -14.66 24.47 8.31
C LEU A 394 -14.76 25.96 7.96
N SER A 395 -13.94 26.42 7.01
CA SER A 395 -13.95 27.81 6.53
C SER A 395 -15.11 28.11 5.57
N GLY A 396 -15.81 27.08 5.07
CA GLY A 396 -16.82 27.23 4.02
C GLY A 396 -16.22 27.49 2.63
N GLU A 397 -14.90 27.37 2.46
CA GLU A 397 -14.26 27.40 1.13
C GLU A 397 -14.73 26.23 0.24
N ILE A 398 -15.10 25.13 0.87
CA ILE A 398 -15.73 23.97 0.22
C ILE A 398 -17.07 23.73 0.91
N GLU A 399 -18.15 23.79 0.14
CA GLU A 399 -19.46 23.32 0.59
C GLU A 399 -19.62 21.84 0.23
N LEU A 400 -20.11 21.06 1.19
CA LEU A 400 -20.66 19.74 0.90
C LEU A 400 -22.06 20.00 0.34
N ASN A 401 -22.16 20.20 -0.98
CA ASN A 401 -23.45 20.26 -1.67
C ASN A 401 -24.29 19.02 -1.26
N ASP A 402 -25.62 19.13 -1.36
CA ASP A 402 -26.66 18.19 -0.85
C ASP A 402 -26.57 16.71 -1.30
N GLU A 403 -25.44 16.26 -1.83
CA GLU A 403 -25.20 14.87 -2.17
C GLU A 403 -23.90 14.28 -1.62
N GLY A 404 -23.11 14.97 -0.77
CA GLY A 404 -21.89 14.35 -0.20
C GLY A 404 -20.84 13.87 -1.23
N LYS A 405 -21.11 14.09 -2.53
CA LYS A 405 -20.55 13.37 -3.68
C LYS A 405 -19.04 13.48 -3.80
N ILE A 406 -18.40 14.57 -3.39
CA ILE A 406 -16.94 14.67 -3.50
C ILE A 406 -16.27 13.71 -2.51
N LEU A 407 -16.75 13.68 -1.28
CA LEU A 407 -16.26 12.80 -0.24
C LEU A 407 -16.73 11.37 -0.43
N ASP A 408 -17.96 11.17 -0.93
CA ASP A 408 -18.48 9.84 -1.29
C ASP A 408 -17.77 9.30 -2.52
N THR A 409 -17.53 10.09 -3.57
CA THR A 409 -16.71 9.66 -4.72
C THR A 409 -15.27 9.37 -4.31
N LEU A 410 -14.66 10.15 -3.41
CA LEU A 410 -13.34 9.84 -2.85
C LEU A 410 -13.37 8.58 -1.98
N ALA A 411 -14.36 8.45 -1.10
CA ALA A 411 -14.55 7.31 -0.24
C ALA A 411 -14.82 6.04 -1.06
N ASP A 412 -15.72 6.08 -2.03
CA ASP A 412 -16.07 5.01 -2.96
C ASP A 412 -14.86 4.64 -3.83
N ASN A 413 -14.11 5.61 -4.36
CA ASN A 413 -12.88 5.32 -5.08
C ASN A 413 -11.80 4.71 -4.17
N LEU A 414 -11.74 5.11 -2.90
CA LEU A 414 -10.82 4.55 -1.90
C LEU A 414 -11.26 3.17 -1.45
N LEU A 415 -12.56 2.95 -1.21
CA LEU A 415 -13.24 1.70 -0.86
C LEU A 415 -13.07 0.69 -2.00
N ASN A 416 -13.30 1.09 -3.24
CA ASN A 416 -13.01 0.32 -4.44
C ASN A 416 -11.50 0.03 -4.57
N ALA A 417 -10.62 1.01 -4.30
CA ALA A 417 -9.16 0.81 -4.33
C ALA A 417 -8.59 0.01 -3.15
N ILE A 418 -9.39 -0.32 -2.13
CA ILE A 418 -9.05 -1.25 -1.04
C ILE A 418 -9.84 -2.58 -1.14
N GLY A 419 -10.70 -2.75 -2.15
CA GLY A 419 -11.50 -3.96 -2.38
C GLY A 419 -12.69 -4.12 -1.42
N PHE A 420 -13.31 -3.01 -1.01
CA PHE A 420 -14.46 -2.98 -0.11
C PHE A 420 -15.68 -2.45 -0.89
N GLU A 421 -16.70 -3.28 -1.12
CA GLU A 421 -18.00 -2.84 -1.62
C GLU A 421 -18.91 -2.55 -0.41
N PRO A 422 -19.51 -1.35 -0.29
CA PRO A 422 -20.52 -1.10 0.71
C PRO A 422 -21.83 -1.74 0.24
N GLU A 423 -22.24 -2.86 0.84
CA GLU A 423 -23.64 -3.29 0.74
C GLU A 423 -24.51 -2.19 1.37
N HIS A 424 -25.48 -1.69 0.59
CA HIS A 424 -26.56 -0.85 1.09
C HIS A 424 -27.39 -1.63 2.10
N ASP A 425 -27.00 -1.56 3.36
CA ASP A 425 -27.86 -1.89 4.49
C ASP A 425 -27.40 -1.01 5.67
N ASP A 426 -28.34 -0.52 6.48
CA ASP A 426 -28.22 0.52 7.53
C ASP A 426 -27.24 0.20 8.68
N LYS A 427 -25.99 -0.16 8.39
CA LYS A 427 -24.94 -0.56 9.34
C LYS A 427 -23.66 0.25 9.22
N TYR A 428 -23.79 1.55 8.97
CA TYR A 428 -22.69 2.51 9.17
C TYR A 428 -22.27 2.67 10.65
N SER A 429 -22.92 1.95 11.58
CA SER A 429 -22.72 2.08 13.03
C SER A 429 -21.60 1.22 13.62
N ASP A 430 -20.98 0.28 12.91
CA ASP A 430 -20.02 -0.63 13.58
C ASP A 430 -18.81 -1.08 12.74
N LEU A 431 -18.00 -0.11 12.30
CA LEU A 431 -16.64 -0.35 11.80
C LEU A 431 -15.69 -0.88 12.89
N SER A 432 -16.04 -0.70 14.17
CA SER A 432 -15.29 -1.14 15.36
C SER A 432 -15.24 -2.66 15.50
N GLN A 433 -16.34 -3.36 15.19
CA GLN A 433 -16.42 -4.81 15.35
C GLN A 433 -15.52 -5.57 14.35
N TYR A 434 -15.35 -5.04 13.14
CA TYR A 434 -14.51 -5.67 12.10
C TYR A 434 -13.00 -5.46 12.32
N LEU A 435 -12.60 -4.40 13.04
CA LEU A 435 -11.20 -4.08 13.32
C LEU A 435 -10.65 -4.85 14.54
N ASN A 436 -11.48 -5.11 15.55
CA ASN A 436 -11.07 -5.77 16.80
C ASN A 436 -10.73 -7.26 16.65
N GLU A 437 -11.26 -7.97 15.65
CA GLU A 437 -10.99 -9.40 15.45
C GLU A 437 -9.66 -9.70 14.75
N SER A 438 -8.93 -8.66 14.32
CA SER A 438 -7.71 -8.80 13.49
C SER A 438 -6.38 -8.78 14.26
N SER A 439 -6.41 -8.72 15.60
CA SER A 439 -5.22 -8.48 16.43
C SER A 439 -4.54 -9.73 17.04
N SER A 440 -5.09 -10.95 16.93
CA SER A 440 -4.55 -12.09 17.71
C SER A 440 -4.18 -13.37 16.95
N ALA A 441 -4.35 -13.46 15.62
CA ALA A 441 -3.87 -14.64 14.88
C ALA A 441 -3.61 -14.34 13.39
N ASN A 442 -2.34 -14.22 13.01
CA ASN A 442 -1.79 -14.77 11.76
C ASN A 442 -0.29 -14.48 11.67
N ARG A 443 0.49 -15.45 12.16
CA ARG A 443 1.81 -15.75 11.60
C ARG A 443 1.59 -16.40 10.23
N ASP A 444 2.57 -16.16 9.37
CA ASP A 444 2.82 -16.82 8.09
C ASP A 444 2.02 -16.37 6.86
N ILE A 445 2.77 -16.43 5.76
CA ILE A 445 2.44 -16.58 4.34
C ILE A 445 2.25 -15.30 3.47
N ALA A 446 2.98 -15.29 2.33
CA ALA A 446 2.86 -14.47 1.10
C ALA A 446 2.74 -15.38 -0.16
N CYS A 447 1.82 -15.16 -1.12
CA CYS A 447 1.78 -15.80 -2.47
C CYS A 447 0.99 -14.94 -3.47
N PHE A 448 1.49 -15.06 -4.69
CA PHE A 448 0.91 -14.78 -6.00
C PHE A 448 -0.21 -15.76 -6.39
N MET A 449 -0.99 -15.40 -7.42
CA MET A 449 -1.32 -16.34 -8.50
C MET A 449 -1.56 -15.60 -9.85
N SER A 450 -1.32 -16.32 -10.94
CA SER A 450 -1.57 -15.97 -12.35
C SER A 450 -2.55 -16.98 -12.94
N THR A 451 -3.35 -16.62 -13.97
CA THR A 451 -4.14 -17.60 -14.73
C THR A 451 -4.09 -17.44 -16.24
N LYS A 452 -3.76 -18.55 -16.90
CA LYS A 452 -3.99 -18.84 -18.31
C LYS A 452 -5.37 -19.49 -18.46
N GLY A 453 -6.25 -18.90 -19.27
CA GLY A 453 -7.35 -19.63 -19.91
C GLY A 453 -6.81 -20.60 -20.98
N PRO A 454 -7.63 -21.49 -21.57
CA PRO A 454 -7.17 -22.60 -22.42
C PRO A 454 -6.49 -22.19 -23.74
N TYR A 455 -6.31 -20.89 -23.99
CA TYR A 455 -5.48 -20.35 -25.07
C TYR A 455 -4.48 -19.33 -24.51
N GLY A 456 -3.26 -19.79 -24.20
CA GLY A 456 -2.25 -19.04 -23.43
C GLY A 456 -1.94 -17.61 -23.91
N SER A 457 -2.08 -16.65 -22.99
CA SER A 457 -1.37 -15.36 -22.97
C SER A 457 -1.29 -14.87 -21.52
N GLU A 458 -0.17 -14.25 -21.13
CA GLU A 458 0.27 -14.07 -19.73
C GLU A 458 0.02 -12.65 -19.19
N GLY A 459 -0.65 -12.54 -18.04
CA GLY A 459 -0.79 -11.32 -17.22
C GLY A 459 -1.37 -11.66 -15.84
N GLY A 460 -0.75 -11.19 -14.75
CA GLY A 460 -1.15 -11.55 -13.37
C GLY A 460 -1.23 -10.35 -12.41
N THR A 461 -2.13 -10.43 -11.42
CA THR A 461 -2.41 -9.44 -10.38
C THR A 461 -2.17 -10.04 -8.97
N PHE A 462 -1.73 -9.25 -7.99
CA PHE A 462 -1.31 -9.71 -6.65
C PHE A 462 -2.38 -9.61 -5.55
N VAL A 463 -2.46 -10.60 -4.64
CA VAL A 463 -3.33 -10.62 -3.43
C VAL A 463 -2.52 -11.07 -2.19
N ARG A 464 -2.88 -10.65 -0.96
CA ARG A 464 -2.22 -11.08 0.31
C ARG A 464 -2.63 -12.50 0.73
N LEU A 465 -1.67 -13.29 1.20
CA LEU A 465 -1.82 -14.74 1.31
C LEU A 465 -2.56 -15.33 2.52
N PRO A 466 -2.57 -14.76 3.73
CA PRO A 466 -3.22 -15.42 4.86
C PRO A 466 -4.75 -15.50 4.69
N LYS A 467 -5.36 -14.58 3.93
CA LYS A 467 -6.79 -14.62 3.57
C LYS A 467 -7.09 -15.56 2.40
N ALA A 468 -6.21 -15.60 1.39
CA ALA A 468 -6.34 -16.54 0.28
C ALA A 468 -6.26 -18.00 0.79
N ILE A 469 -5.36 -18.30 1.74
CA ILE A 469 -5.20 -19.64 2.33
C ILE A 469 -6.37 -20.03 3.24
N LYS A 470 -6.98 -19.08 3.98
CA LYS A 470 -8.15 -19.35 4.82
C LYS A 470 -9.45 -19.52 4.02
N ALA A 471 -9.56 -18.89 2.85
CA ALA A 471 -10.65 -19.09 1.89
C ALA A 471 -10.48 -20.41 1.10
N LEU A 472 -9.26 -20.74 0.68
CA LEU A 472 -8.88 -22.01 0.04
C LEU A 472 -9.11 -23.23 0.92
N ASN A 473 -8.67 -23.18 2.18
CA ASN A 473 -8.80 -24.29 3.13
C ASN A 473 -10.26 -24.59 3.53
N LYS A 474 -11.21 -23.72 3.15
CA LYS A 474 -12.66 -23.91 3.39
C LYS A 474 -13.41 -24.41 2.14
N LEU A 475 -12.79 -24.35 0.95
CA LEU A 475 -13.43 -24.63 -0.34
C LEU A 475 -13.08 -26.01 -0.95
N THR A 476 -12.03 -26.70 -0.51
CA THR A 476 -11.69 -28.04 -1.06
C THR A 476 -11.43 -29.12 -0.01
N SER A 477 -11.87 -28.94 1.24
CA SER A 477 -12.29 -30.08 2.05
C SER A 477 -13.69 -30.62 1.65
N ILE A 478 -14.11 -30.35 0.40
CA ILE A 478 -15.40 -30.75 -0.15
C ILE A 478 -15.18 -31.18 -1.60
N ASP A 479 -15.52 -32.43 -1.90
CA ASP A 479 -15.64 -32.98 -3.25
C ASP A 479 -16.66 -32.18 -4.11
N GLY A 480 -16.23 -31.57 -5.24
CA GLY A 480 -17.08 -31.29 -6.42
C GLY A 480 -17.21 -29.85 -6.98
N GLY A 481 -16.69 -29.58 -8.20
CA GLY A 481 -17.39 -28.84 -9.31
C GLY A 481 -17.09 -27.36 -9.71
N TYR A 482 -16.42 -27.16 -10.88
CA TYR A 482 -16.56 -26.20 -12.04
C TYR A 482 -16.51 -24.63 -12.00
N ASN A 483 -16.03 -24.07 -13.16
CA ASN A 483 -15.62 -22.69 -13.57
C ASN A 483 -16.35 -22.18 -14.85
N GLU A 484 -16.46 -20.83 -15.07
CA GLU A 484 -16.22 -20.00 -16.32
C GLU A 484 -17.13 -18.77 -16.64
N LEU A 485 -16.57 -17.56 -16.46
CA LEU A 485 -16.77 -16.25 -17.13
C LEU A 485 -16.27 -16.25 -18.59
N ALA A 486 -16.42 -15.25 -19.47
CA ALA A 486 -16.35 -13.79 -19.41
C ALA A 486 -17.00 -13.11 -20.65
N GLY A 487 -17.07 -11.76 -20.73
CA GLY A 487 -17.16 -11.02 -22.01
C GLY A 487 -17.89 -9.68 -21.94
N ASN A 488 -17.30 -8.56 -21.50
CA ASN A 488 -15.93 -8.09 -21.65
C ASN A 488 -15.52 -7.16 -20.46
N ALA A 489 -14.96 -7.57 -19.33
CA ALA A 489 -14.54 -8.86 -18.83
C ALA A 489 -15.09 -8.95 -17.41
N ALA A 490 -16.03 -9.84 -17.17
CA ALA A 490 -16.32 -10.18 -15.79
C ALA A 490 -15.27 -11.25 -15.41
N VAL A 491 -14.60 -11.05 -14.27
CA VAL A 491 -13.63 -11.97 -13.63
C VAL A 491 -14.14 -12.32 -12.22
N GLY A 492 -14.23 -13.61 -11.88
CA GLY A 492 -15.03 -14.17 -10.77
C GLY A 492 -14.39 -15.49 -10.32
N VAL A 493 -13.43 -15.36 -9.43
CA VAL A 493 -12.28 -16.26 -9.31
C VAL A 493 -12.54 -17.48 -8.39
N ILE A 494 -12.22 -18.71 -8.84
CA ILE A 494 -12.33 -20.04 -8.21
C ILE A 494 -10.94 -20.69 -8.25
N LEU A 495 -10.58 -21.42 -7.19
CA LEU A 495 -9.22 -21.83 -6.85
C LEU A 495 -9.12 -23.37 -6.76
N ASP A 496 -8.36 -24.03 -7.65
CA ASP A 496 -7.97 -25.45 -7.53
C ASP A 496 -6.45 -25.59 -7.66
N GLY A 497 -5.79 -25.84 -6.52
CA GLY A 497 -4.47 -26.46 -6.32
C GLY A 497 -3.23 -25.86 -7.00
N SER A 498 -3.39 -25.10 -8.08
CA SER A 498 -2.32 -24.59 -8.94
C SER A 498 -2.78 -23.53 -9.96
N SER A 499 -4.06 -23.09 -10.02
CA SER A 499 -4.57 -21.98 -10.88
C SER A 499 -5.94 -21.39 -10.42
N PHE A 500 -6.34 -20.18 -10.88
CA PHE A 500 -7.72 -19.60 -10.75
C PHE A 500 -8.65 -19.68 -12.01
N ILE A 501 -9.99 -19.61 -11.90
CA ILE A 501 -10.92 -19.18 -13.00
C ILE A 501 -12.18 -18.43 -12.51
N VAL A 502 -12.74 -17.66 -13.42
CA VAL A 502 -13.67 -16.51 -13.53
C VAL A 502 -15.17 -17.10 -13.62
N ASN A 503 -16.31 -16.54 -13.08
CA ASN A 503 -17.74 -17.03 -13.05
C ASN A 503 -18.90 -16.36 -13.95
N ASN A 504 -19.27 -17.03 -15.06
CA ASN A 504 -20.34 -16.91 -16.10
C ASN A 504 -20.69 -15.62 -16.87
N VAL A 505 -19.99 -15.35 -17.97
CA VAL A 505 -20.41 -14.50 -19.10
C VAL A 505 -19.90 -15.22 -20.36
N ILE A 506 -20.65 -15.23 -21.45
CA ILE A 506 -20.17 -15.89 -22.69
C ILE A 506 -19.32 -14.89 -23.49
N PRO A 507 -18.05 -15.18 -23.83
CA PRO A 507 -17.23 -14.19 -24.51
C PRO A 507 -17.75 -13.94 -25.90
N LEU A 508 -17.99 -12.69 -26.25
CA LEU A 508 -18.52 -12.30 -27.56
C LEU A 508 -17.75 -12.90 -28.74
N GLY A 509 -16.43 -12.96 -28.63
CA GLY A 509 -15.59 -13.56 -29.66
C GLY A 509 -15.75 -15.08 -29.79
N LEU A 510 -16.12 -15.78 -28.71
CA LEU A 510 -16.37 -17.22 -28.70
C LEU A 510 -17.74 -17.53 -29.31
N LEU A 511 -18.78 -16.80 -28.89
CA LEU A 511 -20.14 -16.95 -29.41
C LEU A 511 -20.22 -16.69 -30.93
N ASN A 512 -19.47 -15.70 -31.43
CA ASN A 512 -19.35 -15.42 -32.86
C ASN A 512 -18.70 -16.56 -33.66
N LYS A 513 -17.75 -17.29 -33.08
CA LYS A 513 -17.10 -18.44 -33.73
C LYS A 513 -18.01 -19.67 -33.76
N VAL A 514 -18.74 -19.94 -32.68
CA VAL A 514 -19.72 -21.03 -32.59
C VAL A 514 -20.83 -20.83 -33.62
N CYS A 515 -21.40 -19.62 -33.71
CA CYS A 515 -22.41 -19.30 -34.71
C CYS A 515 -21.88 -19.44 -36.16
N GLN A 516 -20.64 -19.04 -36.42
CA GLN A 516 -20.03 -19.22 -37.75
C GLN A 516 -19.79 -20.70 -38.12
N GLY A 517 -19.50 -21.55 -37.12
CA GLY A 517 -19.34 -23.00 -37.30
C GLY A 517 -20.65 -23.74 -37.55
N ILE A 518 -21.73 -23.38 -36.83
CA ILE A 518 -23.04 -24.03 -36.94
C ILE A 518 -23.76 -23.63 -38.24
N PHE A 519 -23.70 -22.35 -38.62
CA PHE A 519 -24.49 -21.83 -39.75
C PHE A 519 -23.65 -21.54 -41.01
N GLY A 520 -22.35 -21.81 -40.98
CA GLY A 520 -21.42 -21.73 -42.13
C GLY A 520 -21.21 -20.32 -42.70
N THR A 521 -21.79 -19.29 -42.09
CA THR A 521 -21.74 -17.89 -42.53
C THR A 521 -21.55 -16.97 -41.34
N LYS A 522 -20.98 -15.78 -41.58
CA LYS A 522 -20.66 -14.84 -40.51
C LYS A 522 -21.92 -14.09 -40.10
N ILE A 523 -22.45 -14.42 -38.92
CA ILE A 523 -23.63 -13.78 -38.32
C ILE A 523 -23.17 -12.62 -37.42
N ALA A 524 -23.96 -11.55 -37.36
CA ALA A 524 -23.65 -10.36 -36.56
C ALA A 524 -24.20 -10.51 -35.12
N ILE A 525 -23.46 -11.23 -34.26
CA ILE A 525 -23.75 -11.33 -32.82
C ILE A 525 -23.05 -10.22 -32.06
N GLU A 526 -23.76 -9.60 -31.14
CA GLU A 526 -23.36 -8.40 -30.40
C GLU A 526 -23.11 -8.71 -28.92
N PRO A 527 -22.28 -7.90 -28.20
CA PRO A 527 -21.95 -8.16 -26.79
C PRO A 527 -23.18 -8.27 -25.89
N ARG A 528 -24.23 -7.52 -26.23
CA ARG A 528 -25.51 -7.54 -25.52
C ARG A 528 -26.26 -8.88 -25.66
N ASP A 529 -26.04 -9.64 -26.72
CA ASP A 529 -26.62 -10.98 -26.85
C ASP A 529 -25.98 -11.98 -25.90
N CYS A 530 -24.68 -11.81 -25.62
CA CYS A 530 -23.97 -12.63 -24.63
C CYS A 530 -24.54 -12.42 -23.23
N VAL A 531 -24.79 -11.16 -22.88
CA VAL A 531 -25.46 -10.77 -21.64
C VAL A 531 -26.87 -11.37 -21.60
N LEU A 532 -27.62 -11.28 -22.70
CA LEU A 532 -28.98 -11.81 -22.82
C LEU A 532 -29.05 -13.33 -22.61
N LEU A 533 -28.23 -14.07 -23.36
CA LEU A 533 -28.19 -15.54 -23.34
C LEU A 533 -27.71 -16.06 -21.97
N THR A 534 -26.82 -15.32 -21.30
CA THR A 534 -26.36 -15.63 -19.94
C THR A 534 -27.45 -15.37 -18.89
N SER A 535 -28.42 -14.50 -19.18
CA SER A 535 -29.55 -14.19 -18.30
C SER A 535 -30.77 -15.11 -18.46
N ILE A 536 -30.84 -15.88 -19.54
CA ILE A 536 -31.89 -16.90 -19.77
C ILE A 536 -31.51 -18.16 -18.98
N HIS A 537 -32.39 -18.61 -18.09
CA HIS A 537 -32.10 -19.79 -17.27
C HIS A 537 -32.06 -21.07 -18.10
N TYR A 538 -30.96 -21.81 -18.01
CA TYR A 538 -30.82 -23.10 -18.70
C TYR A 538 -31.82 -24.14 -18.14
N ALA A 539 -32.46 -24.91 -19.03
CA ALA A 539 -33.49 -25.95 -18.77
C ALA A 539 -34.88 -25.49 -18.26
N LYS A 540 -35.19 -24.19 -18.27
CA LYS A 540 -36.56 -23.66 -18.01
C LYS A 540 -36.92 -22.55 -19.00
N SER A 541 -38.22 -22.39 -19.25
CA SER A 541 -38.72 -21.16 -19.87
C SER A 541 -38.43 -19.99 -18.96
N SER A 542 -37.87 -18.91 -19.52
CA SER A 542 -37.76 -17.62 -18.82
C SER A 542 -38.75 -16.63 -19.43
N THR A 543 -39.43 -15.86 -18.59
CA THR A 543 -40.22 -14.71 -19.04
C THR A 543 -39.31 -13.49 -19.27
N ILE A 544 -39.80 -12.50 -20.02
CA ILE A 544 -39.03 -11.28 -20.29
C ILE A 544 -38.71 -10.53 -18.98
N ASP A 545 -39.67 -10.45 -18.05
CA ASP A 545 -39.46 -9.82 -16.74
C ASP A 545 -38.36 -10.50 -15.92
N GLU A 546 -38.32 -11.84 -15.94
CA GLU A 546 -37.28 -12.61 -15.25
C GLU A 546 -35.89 -12.39 -15.86
N ILE A 547 -35.80 -12.27 -17.19
CA ILE A 547 -34.56 -11.98 -17.90
C ILE A 547 -34.06 -10.57 -17.54
N LEU A 548 -34.95 -9.58 -17.49
CA LEU A 548 -34.62 -8.20 -17.11
C LEU A 548 -34.15 -8.09 -15.64
N LEU A 549 -34.77 -8.86 -14.74
CA LEU A 549 -34.36 -8.92 -13.34
C LEU A 549 -33.00 -9.62 -13.17
N SER A 550 -32.78 -10.69 -13.93
CA SER A 550 -31.52 -11.44 -13.97
C SER A 550 -30.36 -10.59 -14.49
N GLN A 551 -30.58 -9.81 -15.56
CA GLN A 551 -29.59 -8.88 -16.08
C GLN A 551 -29.20 -7.81 -15.05
N ARG A 552 -30.21 -7.22 -14.40
CA ARG A 552 -29.98 -6.22 -13.34
C ARG A 552 -29.18 -6.79 -12.18
N ARG A 553 -29.60 -7.93 -11.65
CA ARG A 553 -28.89 -8.57 -10.55
C ARG A 553 -27.43 -8.92 -10.89
N ASN A 554 -27.18 -9.44 -12.10
CA ASN A 554 -25.90 -10.05 -12.42
C ASN A 554 -24.90 -9.10 -13.10
N PHE A 555 -25.37 -8.00 -13.71
CA PHE A 555 -24.51 -7.15 -14.55
C PHE A 555 -24.57 -5.66 -14.19
N GLU A 556 -25.61 -5.22 -13.48
CA GLU A 556 -25.74 -3.81 -13.05
C GLU A 556 -24.65 -3.46 -12.03
N HIS A 557 -24.34 -4.35 -11.08
CA HIS A 557 -23.23 -4.17 -10.13
C HIS A 557 -21.84 -4.23 -10.78
N LEU A 558 -21.75 -4.76 -12.01
CA LEU A 558 -20.53 -4.80 -12.82
C LEU A 558 -20.43 -3.59 -13.78
N ASN A 559 -21.36 -2.63 -13.67
CA ASN A 559 -21.44 -1.42 -14.50
C ASN A 559 -21.57 -1.70 -16.01
N LEU A 560 -22.15 -2.84 -16.35
CA LEU A 560 -22.47 -3.24 -17.72
C LEU A 560 -23.90 -2.80 -18.04
N LYS A 561 -24.11 -2.22 -19.24
CA LYS A 561 -25.43 -1.73 -19.66
C LYS A 561 -26.41 -2.90 -19.86
N THR A 562 -27.44 -2.97 -19.01
CA THR A 562 -28.55 -3.91 -19.16
C THR A 562 -29.54 -3.40 -20.21
N MET A 563 -30.21 -4.30 -20.90
CA MET A 563 -31.21 -3.93 -21.93
C MET A 563 -32.57 -3.64 -21.28
N ASP A 564 -33.36 -2.76 -21.91
CA ASP A 564 -34.75 -2.56 -21.53
C ASP A 564 -35.68 -3.60 -22.18
N GLU A 565 -36.96 -3.60 -21.80
CA GLU A 565 -37.93 -4.62 -22.24
C GLU A 565 -38.13 -4.64 -23.76
N GLN A 566 -38.16 -3.46 -24.40
CA GLN A 566 -38.30 -3.34 -25.85
C GLN A 566 -37.04 -3.88 -26.56
N GLU A 567 -35.86 -3.52 -26.06
CA GLU A 567 -34.58 -3.96 -26.60
C GLU A 567 -34.35 -5.47 -26.40
N VAL A 568 -34.73 -6.03 -25.23
CA VAL A 568 -34.73 -7.48 -25.00
C VAL A 568 -35.65 -8.20 -25.99
N GLY A 569 -36.87 -7.67 -26.21
CA GLY A 569 -37.82 -8.25 -27.17
C GLY A 569 -37.29 -8.28 -28.61
N GLU A 570 -36.71 -7.17 -29.08
CA GLU A 570 -36.12 -7.05 -30.43
C GLU A 570 -34.91 -7.98 -30.62
N ARG A 571 -34.05 -8.12 -29.60
CA ARG A 571 -32.90 -9.04 -29.63
C ARG A 571 -33.31 -10.51 -29.57
N LEU A 572 -34.31 -10.87 -28.78
CA LEU A 572 -34.80 -12.24 -28.70
C LEU A 572 -35.43 -12.73 -30.01
N GLN A 573 -36.18 -11.87 -30.72
CA GLN A 573 -36.72 -12.19 -32.04
C GLN A 573 -35.59 -12.37 -33.08
N TYR A 574 -34.53 -11.56 -32.99
CA TYR A 574 -33.35 -11.73 -33.81
C TYR A 574 -32.63 -13.06 -33.52
N LEU A 575 -32.40 -13.40 -32.25
CA LEU A 575 -31.78 -14.67 -31.85
C LEU A 575 -32.64 -15.89 -32.21
N GLU A 576 -33.97 -15.78 -32.17
CA GLU A 576 -34.88 -16.83 -32.64
C GLU A 576 -34.78 -17.03 -34.16
N SER A 577 -34.70 -15.96 -34.94
CA SER A 577 -34.50 -16.04 -36.41
C SER A 577 -33.19 -16.72 -36.82
N LEU A 578 -32.21 -16.73 -35.91
CA LEU A 578 -30.93 -17.40 -36.05
C LEU A 578 -30.94 -18.84 -35.51
N GLY A 579 -32.08 -19.31 -34.98
CA GLY A 579 -32.21 -20.65 -34.41
C GLY A 579 -31.46 -20.82 -33.08
N LEU A 580 -31.28 -19.75 -32.32
CA LEU A 580 -30.52 -19.74 -31.07
C LEU A 580 -31.40 -19.85 -29.81
N VAL A 581 -32.60 -19.30 -29.90
CA VAL A 581 -33.66 -19.39 -28.89
C VAL A 581 -34.99 -19.72 -29.57
N LYS A 582 -36.01 -20.11 -28.81
CA LYS A 582 -37.39 -20.27 -29.27
C LYS A 582 -38.32 -19.46 -28.37
N LEU A 583 -39.24 -18.72 -28.96
CA LEU A 583 -40.25 -17.92 -28.29
C LEU A 583 -41.61 -18.63 -28.37
N ASP A 584 -42.32 -18.69 -27.24
CA ASP A 584 -43.68 -19.23 -27.16
C ASP A 584 -44.53 -18.35 -26.22
N GLY A 585 -45.26 -17.41 -26.81
CA GLY A 585 -45.96 -16.38 -26.05
C GLY A 585 -44.99 -15.48 -25.28
N ALA A 586 -45.13 -15.39 -23.95
CA ALA A 586 -44.25 -14.63 -23.07
C ALA A 586 -42.99 -15.40 -22.62
N ASN A 587 -42.84 -16.65 -23.07
CA ASN A 587 -41.77 -17.55 -22.63
C ASN A 587 -40.65 -17.65 -23.67
N VAL A 588 -39.42 -17.72 -23.17
CA VAL A 588 -38.18 -17.81 -23.94
C VAL A 588 -37.44 -19.11 -23.57
N TYR A 589 -37.04 -19.88 -24.58
CA TYR A 589 -36.30 -21.13 -24.44
C TYR A 589 -34.96 -21.06 -25.17
N LEU A 590 -33.88 -21.52 -24.55
CA LEU A 590 -32.58 -21.68 -25.20
C LEU A 590 -32.54 -23.01 -25.97
N LEU A 591 -32.09 -23.01 -27.24
CA LEU A 591 -32.12 -24.23 -28.07
C LEU A 591 -30.88 -25.11 -27.81
N ASP A 592 -31.11 -26.42 -27.67
CA ASP A 592 -30.11 -27.41 -27.24
C ASP A 592 -28.82 -27.42 -28.08
N THR A 593 -28.91 -27.08 -29.36
CA THR A 593 -27.76 -27.10 -30.28
C THR A 593 -26.69 -26.05 -29.94
N ILE A 594 -27.07 -24.92 -29.33
CA ILE A 594 -26.09 -23.94 -28.82
C ILE A 594 -25.39 -24.46 -27.59
N VAL A 595 -26.13 -25.03 -26.64
CA VAL A 595 -25.53 -25.35 -25.35
C VAL A 595 -24.53 -26.50 -25.46
N GLN A 596 -24.70 -27.33 -26.48
CA GLN A 596 -23.75 -28.38 -26.81
C GLN A 596 -22.44 -27.89 -27.44
N HIS A 597 -22.37 -26.65 -27.94
CA HIS A 597 -21.19 -26.04 -28.57
C HIS A 597 -20.59 -24.92 -27.71
#